data_AF-A0A356J4R7-F1
#
_entry.id   AF-A0A356J4R7-F1
#
_cell.length_a   1.000
_cell.length_b   1.000
_cell.length_c   1.000
_cell.angle_alpha   90.00
_cell.angle_beta   90.00
_cell.angle_gamma   90.00
#
_symmetry.space_group_name_H-M   'P 1'
#
loop_
_entity.id
_entity.type
_entity.pdbx_description
1 polymer ?
#
loop_
_entity_poly.entity_id
_entity_poly.type
_entity_poly.pdbx_seq_one_letter_code
_entity_poly.pdbx_strand_id
1 'polypeptide(L)'
;RPNTLLIDSTQLESGEALSADFRSAAGKEIELFKRELIARTGDRQAADKLDDATLLREVMNTVGKEGQLGGNIRCVVSVSMLTEGWDANTVTHILGVRAFGTQLLCEQVVGRALRRLSYEIDAQTGLYRPEYADIFGIPFDFASAVSNKSKPIEPPDIVHVHAIHPERDALTIQFPRVAGYYLDTGGDTAKLTAKFTEDSVLRITPKDIGPTAVRNAAFVGCTKKLELGESALRVSEVVYRLARHF
;
A
#
# COMPACT_ATOMS: atom_id res chain seq x y z
N ARG A 1 -2.69 22.25 -22.40
CA ARG A 1 -2.88 21.72 -21.03
C ARG A 1 -1.67 20.85 -20.70
N PRO A 2 -1.12 20.89 -19.48
CA PRO A 2 0.04 20.10 -19.13
C PRO A 2 -0.31 18.60 -19.12
N ASN A 3 0.60 17.77 -19.64
CA ASN A 3 0.45 16.31 -19.62
C ASN A 3 1.22 15.67 -18.45
N THR A 4 1.93 16.50 -17.68
CA THR A 4 2.77 16.09 -16.57
C THR A 4 2.34 16.84 -15.32
N LEU A 5 2.18 16.11 -14.22
CA LEU A 5 1.96 16.67 -12.90
C LEU A 5 3.20 16.45 -12.04
N LEU A 6 3.73 17.53 -11.49
CA LEU A 6 4.84 17.50 -10.55
C LEU A 6 4.27 17.61 -9.14
N ILE A 7 4.59 16.66 -8.28
CA ILE A 7 4.14 16.60 -6.90
C ILE A 7 5.36 16.61 -5.98
N ASP A 8 5.48 17.68 -5.22
CA ASP A 8 6.35 17.73 -4.05
C ASP A 8 5.47 17.53 -2.81
N SER A 9 5.73 16.49 -2.03
CA SER A 9 5.01 16.22 -0.78
C SER A 9 5.02 17.42 0.17
N THR A 10 6.07 18.25 0.13
CA THR A 10 6.16 19.45 0.95
C THR A 10 5.21 20.56 0.48
N GLN A 11 4.96 20.67 -0.84
CA GLN A 11 4.00 21.63 -1.39
C GLN A 11 2.56 21.23 -1.09
N LEU A 12 2.29 19.92 -1.03
CA LEU A 12 0.99 19.38 -0.67
C LEU A 12 0.62 19.65 0.79
N GLU A 13 1.60 19.55 1.70
CA GLU A 13 1.41 19.92 3.11
C GLU A 13 1.30 21.44 3.31
N SER A 14 1.90 22.25 2.44
CA SER A 14 1.83 23.72 2.53
C SER A 14 0.54 24.32 1.96
N GLY A 15 -0.28 23.53 1.27
CA GLY A 15 -1.56 23.98 0.70
C GLY A 15 -1.46 24.85 -0.56
N GLU A 16 -0.26 25.06 -1.12
CA GLU A 16 0.00 25.87 -2.33
C GLU A 16 0.48 24.99 -3.49
N ALA A 17 -0.22 23.89 -3.74
CA ALA A 17 0.29 22.84 -4.61
C ALA A 17 -0.20 22.94 -6.07
N LEU A 18 -1.23 23.76 -6.36
CA LEU A 18 -1.76 23.94 -7.72
C LEU A 18 -1.48 25.35 -8.26
N SER A 19 -0.82 25.43 -9.42
CA SER A 19 -0.58 26.70 -10.10
C SER A 19 -1.90 27.36 -10.55
N ALA A 20 -1.92 28.70 -10.56
CA ALA A 20 -3.08 29.46 -11.03
C ALA A 20 -3.46 29.11 -12.48
N ASP A 21 -2.45 28.83 -13.31
CA ASP A 21 -2.62 28.39 -14.71
C ASP A 21 -3.33 27.05 -14.81
N PHE A 22 -3.04 26.10 -13.90
CA PHE A 22 -3.72 24.81 -13.84
C PHE A 22 -5.20 25.01 -13.50
N ARG A 23 -5.50 25.82 -12.48
CA ARG A 23 -6.90 26.10 -12.07
C ARG A 23 -7.70 26.76 -13.20
N SER A 24 -7.10 27.72 -13.90
CA SER A 24 -7.74 28.39 -15.03
C SER A 24 -8.01 27.41 -16.18
N ALA A 25 -7.03 26.57 -16.52
CA ALA A 25 -7.14 25.62 -17.62
C ALA A 25 -8.11 24.45 -17.35
N ALA A 26 -8.30 24.08 -16.07
CA ALA A 26 -9.13 22.97 -15.62
C ALA A 26 -10.49 23.42 -15.02
N GLY A 27 -10.88 24.67 -15.20
CA GLY A 27 -12.08 25.23 -14.55
C GLY A 27 -13.38 24.47 -14.86
N LYS A 28 -13.52 23.91 -16.06
CA LYS A 28 -14.71 23.11 -16.43
C LYS A 28 -14.77 21.80 -15.64
N GLU A 29 -13.63 21.13 -15.53
CA GLU A 29 -13.48 19.87 -14.80
C GLU A 29 -13.62 20.07 -13.29
N ILE A 30 -13.15 21.22 -12.75
CA ILE A 30 -13.36 21.60 -11.35
C ILE A 30 -14.85 21.82 -11.06
N GLU A 31 -15.57 22.50 -11.94
CA GLU A 31 -17.02 22.69 -11.77
C GLU A 31 -17.81 21.38 -11.91
N LEU A 32 -17.38 20.48 -12.79
CA LEU A 32 -17.93 19.12 -12.86
C LEU A 32 -17.70 18.37 -11.54
N PHE A 33 -16.48 18.39 -11.02
CA PHE A 33 -16.13 17.75 -9.75
C PHE A 33 -16.94 18.31 -8.58
N LYS A 34 -17.14 19.64 -8.50
CA LYS A 34 -18.01 20.25 -7.49
C LYS A 34 -19.44 19.73 -7.57
N ARG A 35 -20.01 19.64 -8.78
CA ARG A 35 -21.37 19.11 -8.97
C ARG A 35 -21.47 17.66 -8.52
N GLU A 36 -20.49 16.83 -8.87
CA GLU A 36 -20.43 15.44 -8.42
C GLU A 36 -20.29 15.34 -6.90
N LEU A 37 -19.45 16.17 -6.28
CA LEU A 37 -19.26 16.20 -4.84
C LEU A 37 -20.58 16.54 -4.13
N ILE A 38 -21.30 17.58 -4.58
CA ILE A 38 -22.61 17.95 -4.04
C ILE A 38 -23.63 16.82 -4.21
N ALA A 39 -23.65 16.16 -5.37
CA ALA A 39 -24.56 15.05 -5.63
C ALA A 39 -24.28 13.84 -4.71
N ARG A 40 -23.00 13.59 -4.38
CA ARG A 40 -22.59 12.47 -3.52
C ARG A 40 -22.80 12.74 -2.03
N THR A 41 -22.50 13.95 -1.55
CA THR A 41 -22.50 14.26 -0.12
C THR A 41 -23.76 15.00 0.34
N GLY A 42 -24.48 15.64 -0.58
CA GLY A 42 -25.56 16.58 -0.26
C GLY A 42 -25.07 17.89 0.37
N ASP A 43 -23.76 18.08 0.52
CA ASP A 43 -23.17 19.24 1.20
C ASP A 43 -22.63 20.25 0.18
N ARG A 44 -23.36 21.35 0.00
CA ARG A 44 -22.94 22.47 -0.86
C ARG A 44 -21.75 23.25 -0.29
N GLN A 45 -21.63 23.35 1.03
CA GLN A 45 -20.53 24.11 1.63
C GLN A 45 -19.19 23.42 1.45
N ALA A 46 -19.17 22.09 1.45
CA ALA A 46 -17.98 21.31 1.15
C ALA A 46 -17.46 21.54 -0.28
N ALA A 47 -18.36 21.75 -1.26
CA ALA A 47 -17.99 22.03 -2.64
C ALA A 47 -17.47 23.47 -2.86
N ASP A 48 -17.97 24.43 -2.09
CA ASP A 48 -17.51 25.82 -2.14
C ASP A 48 -16.14 25.99 -1.44
N LYS A 49 -15.83 25.15 -0.45
CA LYS A 49 -14.56 25.16 0.31
C LYS A 49 -13.64 24.00 -0.07
N LEU A 50 -13.48 23.74 -1.36
CA LEU A 50 -12.48 22.79 -1.84
C LEU A 50 -11.07 23.31 -1.55
N ASP A 51 -10.31 22.56 -0.75
CA ASP A 51 -8.89 22.79 -0.54
C ASP A 51 -8.05 22.20 -1.69
N ASP A 52 -6.83 22.71 -1.83
CA ASP A 52 -5.89 22.29 -2.88
C ASP A 52 -5.52 20.80 -2.74
N ALA A 53 -5.47 20.30 -1.50
CA ALA A 53 -5.21 18.90 -1.22
C ALA A 53 -6.32 18.00 -1.76
N THR A 54 -7.60 18.36 -1.61
CA THR A 54 -8.72 17.59 -2.18
C THR A 54 -8.72 17.65 -3.70
N LEU A 55 -8.46 18.83 -4.27
CA LEU A 55 -8.34 18.97 -5.73
C LEU A 55 -7.21 18.11 -6.28
N LEU A 56 -6.04 18.08 -5.65
CA LEU A 56 -4.93 17.24 -6.09
C LEU A 56 -5.20 15.75 -5.95
N ARG A 57 -5.84 15.33 -4.86
CA ARG A 57 -6.28 13.94 -4.71
C ARG A 57 -7.23 13.57 -5.85
N GLU A 58 -8.14 14.46 -6.23
CA GLU A 58 -9.02 14.24 -7.36
C GLU A 58 -8.28 14.20 -8.70
N VAL A 59 -7.34 15.13 -8.96
CA VAL A 59 -6.48 15.08 -10.14
C VAL A 59 -5.82 13.70 -10.23
N MET A 60 -5.26 13.22 -9.12
CA MET A 60 -4.55 11.94 -9.05
C MET A 60 -5.47 10.72 -9.25
N ASN A 61 -6.66 10.71 -8.65
CA ASN A 61 -7.65 9.63 -8.80
C ASN A 61 -8.24 9.57 -10.22
N THR A 62 -8.09 10.65 -10.99
CA THR A 62 -8.67 10.81 -12.33
C THR A 62 -7.61 10.95 -13.42
N VAL A 63 -6.34 10.65 -13.10
CA VAL A 63 -5.24 10.60 -14.08
C VAL A 63 -5.64 9.69 -15.24
N GLY A 64 -5.69 10.24 -16.45
CA GLY A 64 -6.02 9.49 -17.66
C GLY A 64 -7.49 9.18 -17.89
N LYS A 65 -8.40 9.64 -17.02
CA LYS A 65 -9.85 9.53 -17.23
C LYS A 65 -10.33 10.74 -18.02
N GLU A 66 -10.61 10.53 -19.31
CA GLU A 66 -11.05 11.61 -20.19
C GLU A 66 -12.28 12.34 -19.64
N GLY A 67 -12.30 13.67 -19.77
CA GLY A 67 -13.36 14.52 -19.24
C GLY A 67 -13.31 14.80 -17.74
N GLN A 68 -12.40 14.17 -16.99
CA GLN A 68 -12.17 14.43 -15.56
C GLN A 68 -10.94 15.31 -15.30
N LEU A 69 -10.77 15.73 -14.05
CA LEU A 69 -9.78 16.73 -13.64
C LEU A 69 -8.33 16.33 -14.00
N GLY A 70 -7.98 15.06 -13.86
CA GLY A 70 -6.69 14.47 -14.23
C GLY A 70 -6.63 13.90 -15.65
N GLY A 71 -7.67 14.05 -16.47
CA GLY A 71 -7.79 13.33 -17.74
C GLY A 71 -6.64 13.55 -18.72
N ASN A 72 -6.08 14.76 -18.75
CA ASN A 72 -4.95 15.10 -19.63
C ASN A 72 -3.59 14.67 -19.08
N ILE A 73 -3.51 14.26 -17.80
CA ILE A 73 -2.27 13.86 -17.16
C ILE A 73 -1.88 12.45 -17.63
N ARG A 74 -0.64 12.31 -18.10
CA ARG A 74 -0.03 11.08 -18.58
C ARG A 74 1.23 10.71 -17.80
N CYS A 75 1.87 11.69 -17.19
CA CYS A 75 3.05 11.48 -16.36
C CYS A 75 2.86 12.15 -15.00
N VAL A 76 3.13 11.42 -13.93
CA VAL A 76 3.22 11.99 -12.58
C VAL A 76 4.65 11.83 -12.10
N VAL A 77 5.26 12.94 -11.71
CA VAL A 77 6.60 12.99 -11.14
C VAL A 77 6.45 13.35 -9.68
N SER A 78 6.86 12.46 -8.78
CA SER A 78 6.71 12.64 -7.34
C SER A 78 8.00 12.37 -6.59
N VAL A 79 8.28 13.20 -5.58
CA VAL A 79 9.32 12.99 -4.58
C VAL A 79 8.61 12.56 -3.29
N SER A 80 8.99 11.42 -2.70
CA SER A 80 8.39 10.84 -1.48
C SER A 80 6.95 10.29 -1.67
N MET A 81 6.82 9.28 -2.53
CA MET A 81 5.57 8.64 -3.00
C MET A 81 4.64 7.99 -1.93
N LEU A 82 4.74 8.29 -0.63
CA LEU A 82 4.31 7.36 0.44
C LEU A 82 3.12 7.76 1.32
N THR A 83 2.69 9.01 1.29
CA THR A 83 1.65 9.48 2.23
C THR A 83 0.30 9.68 1.53
N GLU A 84 0.31 9.83 0.21
CA GLU A 84 -0.88 10.13 -0.58
C GLU A 84 -1.34 8.86 -1.30
N GLY A 85 -2.32 8.19 -0.71
CA GLY A 85 -3.00 7.03 -1.27
C GLY A 85 -3.85 7.40 -2.49
N TRP A 86 -3.21 7.74 -3.61
CA TRP A 86 -3.90 7.89 -4.89
C TRP A 86 -4.14 6.54 -5.57
N ASP A 87 -5.32 6.41 -6.18
CA ASP A 87 -5.84 5.17 -6.72
C ASP A 87 -6.04 5.27 -8.24
N ALA A 88 -4.93 5.14 -8.99
CA ALA A 88 -5.00 5.03 -10.45
C ALA A 88 -4.71 3.58 -10.85
N ASN A 89 -5.59 3.01 -11.67
CA ASN A 89 -5.46 1.65 -12.22
C ASN A 89 -4.89 1.63 -13.65
N THR A 90 -4.55 2.79 -14.21
CA THR A 90 -4.04 2.93 -15.58
C THR A 90 -2.51 3.07 -15.64
N VAL A 91 -1.80 2.62 -14.61
CA VAL A 91 -0.33 2.78 -14.52
C VAL A 91 0.34 1.70 -15.35
N THR A 92 0.98 2.10 -16.44
CA THR A 92 1.67 1.16 -17.36
C THR A 92 3.18 1.17 -17.20
N HIS A 93 3.76 2.28 -16.71
CA HIS A 93 5.21 2.45 -16.60
C HIS A 93 5.55 3.07 -15.25
N ILE A 94 6.61 2.55 -14.62
CA ILE A 94 7.23 3.14 -13.43
C ILE A 94 8.71 3.35 -13.71
N LEU A 95 9.20 4.57 -13.48
CA LEU A 95 10.61 4.93 -13.64
C LEU A 95 11.19 5.43 -12.31
N GLY A 96 12.11 4.65 -11.74
CA GLY A 96 12.95 5.06 -10.61
C GLY A 96 14.12 5.91 -11.09
N VAL A 97 14.09 7.21 -10.79
CA VAL A 97 15.17 8.16 -11.15
C VAL A 97 16.16 8.37 -9.99
N ARG A 98 15.84 7.87 -8.78
CA ARG A 98 16.67 7.98 -7.57
C ARG A 98 16.83 6.62 -6.91
N ALA A 99 17.96 6.43 -6.23
CA ALA A 99 18.18 5.26 -5.38
C ALA A 99 17.13 5.16 -4.27
N PHE A 100 16.53 3.99 -4.12
CA PHE A 100 15.55 3.70 -3.08
C PHE A 100 16.25 3.38 -1.76
N GLY A 101 15.77 3.96 -0.66
CA GLY A 101 16.39 3.80 0.66
C GLY A 101 16.15 2.43 1.31
N THR A 102 15.06 1.74 0.95
CA THR A 102 14.72 0.41 1.45
C THR A 102 13.98 -0.42 0.39
N GLN A 103 13.99 -1.74 0.55
CA GLN A 103 13.25 -2.68 -0.31
C GLN A 103 11.73 -2.50 -0.18
N LEU A 104 11.22 -2.19 1.02
CA LEU A 104 9.80 -1.93 1.27
C LEU A 104 9.25 -0.78 0.41
N LEU A 105 10.06 0.28 0.21
CA LEU A 105 9.69 1.40 -0.66
C LEU A 105 9.60 0.97 -2.12
N CYS A 106 10.46 0.07 -2.56
CA CYS A 106 10.42 -0.48 -3.92
C CYS A 106 9.12 -1.26 -4.14
N GLU A 107 8.76 -2.14 -3.20
CA GLU A 107 7.52 -2.92 -3.23
C GLU A 107 6.27 -2.02 -3.28
N GLN A 108 6.22 -1.00 -2.43
CA GLN A 108 5.10 -0.05 -2.39
C GLN A 108 4.95 0.72 -3.70
N VAL A 109 6.05 1.14 -4.31
CA VAL A 109 6.02 1.86 -5.59
C VAL A 109 5.59 0.93 -6.71
N VAL A 110 6.15 -0.27 -6.81
CA VAL A 110 5.76 -1.28 -7.80
C VAL A 110 4.28 -1.68 -7.65
N GLY A 111 3.79 -1.83 -6.42
CA GLY A 111 2.40 -2.16 -6.11
C GLY A 111 1.37 -1.18 -6.70
N ARG A 112 1.78 0.04 -7.04
CA ARG A 112 0.90 1.01 -7.71
C ARG A 112 0.48 0.58 -9.10
N ALA A 113 1.33 -0.17 -9.82
CA ALA A 113 1.05 -0.67 -11.17
C ALA A 113 0.40 -2.06 -11.21
N LEU A 114 0.14 -2.69 -10.06
CA LEU A 114 -0.45 -4.04 -10.01
C LEU A 114 -1.99 -4.05 -10.02
N ARG A 115 -2.61 -2.86 -10.05
CA ARG A 115 -4.07 -2.75 -10.19
C ARG A 115 -4.48 -3.09 -11.61
N ARG A 116 -5.53 -3.90 -11.74
CA ARG A 116 -6.07 -4.27 -13.04
C ARG A 116 -6.85 -3.11 -13.66
N LEU A 117 -6.62 -2.89 -14.94
CA LEU A 117 -7.38 -1.99 -15.78
C LEU A 117 -8.77 -2.54 -16.05
N SER A 118 -8.90 -3.85 -16.33
CA SER A 118 -10.17 -4.47 -16.71
C SER A 118 -10.48 -5.74 -15.93
N TYR A 119 -11.69 -5.82 -15.38
CA TYR A 119 -12.23 -7.05 -14.76
C TYR A 119 -13.07 -7.88 -15.72
N GLU A 120 -13.02 -7.60 -17.02
CA GLU A 120 -13.68 -8.44 -18.01
C GLU A 120 -13.01 -9.82 -18.09
N ILE A 121 -13.86 -10.85 -18.11
CA ILE A 121 -13.43 -12.23 -18.29
C ILE A 121 -13.31 -12.48 -19.78
N ASP A 122 -12.17 -13.02 -20.19
CA ASP A 122 -11.98 -13.42 -21.57
C ASP A 122 -12.89 -14.62 -21.90
N ALA A 123 -13.78 -14.45 -22.89
CA ALA A 123 -14.79 -15.44 -23.23
C ALA A 123 -14.21 -16.77 -23.73
N GLN A 124 -12.97 -16.79 -24.22
CA GLN A 124 -12.33 -18.00 -24.75
C GLN A 124 -11.63 -18.80 -23.64
N THR A 125 -10.95 -18.10 -22.73
CA THR A 125 -10.17 -18.74 -21.65
C THR A 125 -10.97 -18.91 -20.36
N GLY A 126 -12.04 -18.14 -20.16
CA GLY A 126 -12.78 -18.08 -18.89
C GLY A 126 -11.98 -17.44 -17.75
N LEU A 127 -10.84 -16.82 -18.05
CA LEU A 127 -9.93 -16.22 -17.10
C LEU A 127 -9.77 -14.72 -17.36
N TYR A 128 -9.23 -14.03 -16.37
CA TYR A 128 -8.78 -12.65 -16.53
C TYR A 128 -7.56 -12.57 -17.44
N ARG A 129 -7.55 -11.56 -18.33
CA ARG A 129 -6.39 -11.31 -19.19
C ARG A 129 -5.19 -10.86 -18.36
N PRO A 130 -3.98 -11.37 -18.67
CA PRO A 130 -2.77 -10.86 -18.05
C PRO A 130 -2.54 -9.41 -18.48
N GLU A 131 -2.21 -8.57 -17.52
CA GLU A 131 -1.84 -7.17 -17.73
C GLU A 131 -0.42 -6.98 -17.22
N TYR A 132 0.36 -6.15 -17.93
CA TYR A 132 1.78 -5.96 -17.65
C TYR A 132 2.07 -4.47 -17.45
N ALA A 133 3.02 -4.20 -16.55
CA ALA A 133 3.57 -2.87 -16.34
C ALA A 133 5.09 -2.93 -16.41
N ASP A 134 5.68 -1.95 -17.09
CA ASP A 134 7.13 -1.87 -17.28
C ASP A 134 7.76 -1.06 -16.14
N ILE A 135 8.77 -1.66 -15.49
CA ILE A 135 9.44 -1.08 -14.32
C ILE A 135 10.91 -0.85 -14.66
N PHE A 136 11.37 0.39 -14.52
CA PHE A 136 12.73 0.80 -14.85
C PHE A 136 13.41 1.44 -13.64
N GLY A 137 14.70 1.17 -13.43
CA GLY A 137 15.51 1.87 -12.41
C GLY A 137 15.12 1.57 -10.95
N ILE A 138 14.32 0.53 -10.71
CA ILE A 138 13.97 0.05 -9.36
C ILE A 138 14.66 -1.30 -9.13
N PRO A 139 15.51 -1.44 -8.09
CA PRO A 139 16.19 -2.70 -7.78
C PRO A 139 15.20 -3.68 -7.12
N PHE A 140 14.40 -4.36 -7.93
CA PHE A 140 13.34 -5.27 -7.50
C PHE A 140 13.64 -6.71 -7.94
N ASP A 141 13.78 -7.65 -7.00
CA ASP A 141 14.38 -8.99 -7.24
C ASP A 141 13.39 -10.16 -7.10
N PHE A 142 12.07 -9.92 -7.09
CA PHE A 142 11.09 -10.99 -6.82
C PHE A 142 10.38 -11.57 -8.05
N ALA A 143 10.44 -10.91 -9.20
CA ALA A 143 9.82 -11.41 -10.42
C ALA A 143 10.91 -11.94 -11.36
N SER A 144 10.93 -13.26 -11.56
CA SER A 144 11.55 -13.85 -12.74
C SER A 144 11.19 -12.97 -13.93
N ALA A 145 12.18 -12.31 -14.55
CA ALA A 145 11.94 -11.40 -15.66
C ALA A 145 11.33 -12.21 -16.81
N VAL A 146 10.01 -12.35 -16.82
CA VAL A 146 9.29 -12.97 -17.91
C VAL A 146 9.37 -11.95 -19.04
N SER A 147 10.36 -12.14 -19.89
CA SER A 147 10.60 -11.43 -21.16
C SER A 147 9.47 -11.74 -22.16
N ASN A 148 8.22 -11.60 -21.75
CA ASN A 148 7.10 -11.63 -22.67
C ASN A 148 6.84 -10.19 -23.06
N LYS A 149 7.36 -9.80 -24.24
CA LYS A 149 6.92 -8.58 -24.93
C LYS A 149 5.45 -8.76 -25.30
N SER A 150 4.54 -8.53 -24.36
CA SER A 150 3.12 -8.43 -24.66
C SER A 150 2.90 -7.15 -25.45
N LYS A 151 2.17 -7.22 -26.57
CA LYS A 151 1.71 -6.01 -27.24
C LYS A 151 0.83 -5.20 -26.28
N PRO A 152 0.92 -3.85 -26.27
CA PRO A 152 -0.01 -3.03 -25.53
C PRO A 152 -1.44 -3.45 -25.86
N ILE A 153 -2.21 -3.82 -24.83
CA ILE A 153 -3.62 -4.16 -24.99
C ILE A 153 -4.35 -2.82 -25.20
N GLU A 154 -5.15 -2.73 -26.26
CA GLU A 154 -6.00 -1.56 -26.46
C GLU A 154 -6.91 -1.39 -25.24
N PRO A 155 -7.06 -0.17 -24.71
CA PRO A 155 -7.94 0.06 -23.59
C PRO A 155 -9.36 -0.43 -23.95
N PRO A 156 -10.03 -1.16 -23.05
CA PRO A 156 -11.38 -1.64 -23.32
C PRO A 156 -12.32 -0.44 -23.53
N ASP A 157 -13.39 -0.65 -24.30
CA ASP A 157 -14.47 0.33 -24.43
C ASP A 157 -15.22 0.42 -23.09
N ILE A 158 -14.85 1.41 -22.27
CA ILE A 158 -15.49 1.63 -20.97
C ILE A 158 -16.83 2.31 -21.19
N VAL A 159 -17.92 1.59 -20.94
CA VAL A 159 -19.25 2.19 -20.86
C VAL A 159 -19.43 2.79 -19.47
N HIS A 160 -19.38 4.12 -19.38
CA HIS A 160 -19.67 4.81 -18.13
C HIS A 160 -21.17 4.70 -17.79
N VAL A 161 -21.46 4.08 -16.65
CA VAL A 161 -22.82 4.02 -16.11
C VAL A 161 -23.03 5.18 -15.17
N HIS A 162 -24.04 5.99 -15.43
CA HIS A 162 -24.42 7.14 -14.61
C HIS A 162 -25.85 6.97 -14.08
N ALA A 163 -26.10 7.52 -12.90
CA ALA A 163 -27.46 7.67 -12.40
C ALA A 163 -28.21 8.71 -13.25
N ILE A 164 -29.43 8.37 -13.66
CA ILE A 164 -30.30 9.28 -14.42
C ILE A 164 -31.31 9.88 -13.44
N HIS A 165 -30.99 11.07 -12.93
CA HIS A 165 -31.86 11.82 -12.04
C HIS A 165 -32.52 12.98 -12.82
N PRO A 166 -33.84 13.21 -12.70
CA PRO A 166 -34.78 12.52 -11.80
C PRO A 166 -35.47 11.27 -12.39
N GLU A 167 -35.26 10.97 -13.67
CA GLU A 167 -36.12 10.04 -14.44
C GLU A 167 -36.05 8.57 -13.98
N ARG A 168 -34.96 8.15 -13.32
CA ARG A 168 -34.74 6.76 -12.86
C ARG A 168 -34.61 6.64 -11.34
N ASP A 169 -34.93 7.69 -10.58
CA ASP A 169 -34.77 7.69 -9.11
C ASP A 169 -35.57 6.56 -8.43
N ALA A 170 -36.72 6.19 -9.00
CA ALA A 170 -37.56 5.10 -8.50
C ALA A 170 -36.88 3.72 -8.53
N LEU A 171 -35.79 3.56 -9.29
CA LEU A 171 -34.99 2.32 -9.36
C LEU A 171 -33.79 2.35 -8.39
N THR A 172 -33.67 3.37 -7.54
CA THR A 172 -32.55 3.51 -6.60
C THR A 172 -32.56 2.38 -5.57
N ILE A 173 -31.45 1.65 -5.49
CA ILE A 173 -31.20 0.69 -4.41
C ILE A 173 -30.50 1.44 -3.27
N GLN A 174 -31.12 1.47 -2.09
CA GLN A 174 -30.53 2.08 -0.90
C GLN A 174 -29.84 1.02 -0.05
N PHE A 175 -28.53 1.20 0.16
CA PHE A 175 -27.76 0.37 1.08
C PHE A 175 -27.70 1.05 2.47
N PRO A 176 -27.88 0.30 3.56
CA PRO A 176 -27.66 0.84 4.89
C PRO A 176 -26.18 1.18 5.09
N ARG A 177 -25.90 2.28 5.81
CA ARG A 177 -24.53 2.63 6.19
C ARG A 177 -24.02 1.63 7.25
N VAL A 178 -23.14 0.72 6.84
CA VAL A 178 -22.48 -0.22 7.77
C VAL A 178 -21.43 0.55 8.59
N ALA A 179 -21.73 0.83 9.86
CA ALA A 179 -20.81 1.53 10.76
C ALA A 179 -19.67 0.62 11.27
N GLY A 180 -19.88 -0.69 11.22
CA GLY A 180 -18.91 -1.70 11.61
C GLY A 180 -19.53 -3.08 11.48
N TYR A 181 -18.66 -4.08 11.41
CA TYR A 181 -19.01 -5.47 11.58
C TYR A 181 -18.00 -6.07 12.55
N TYR A 182 -18.43 -7.03 13.35
CA TYR A 182 -17.52 -7.87 14.11
C TYR A 182 -17.83 -9.31 13.73
N LEU A 183 -16.79 -10.13 13.65
CA LEU A 183 -16.98 -11.56 13.56
C LEU A 183 -17.40 -12.03 14.94
N ASP A 184 -18.69 -12.33 15.12
CA ASP A 184 -19.15 -13.01 16.32
C ASP A 184 -18.62 -14.44 16.29
N THR A 185 -17.49 -14.67 16.96
CA THR A 185 -16.94 -16.01 17.11
C THR A 185 -17.69 -16.81 18.18
N GLY A 186 -18.79 -16.30 18.77
CA GLY A 186 -19.56 -16.96 19.84
C GLY A 186 -19.16 -16.54 21.25
N GLY A 187 -18.50 -15.38 21.42
CA GLY A 187 -18.00 -14.87 22.71
C GLY A 187 -17.16 -15.88 23.50
N ASP A 188 -17.12 -15.75 24.83
CA ASP A 188 -16.45 -16.68 25.77
C ASP A 188 -17.00 -18.13 25.71
N THR A 189 -18.05 -18.39 24.91
CA THR A 189 -18.67 -19.72 24.78
C THR A 189 -18.15 -20.56 23.62
N ALA A 190 -17.39 -19.96 22.69
CA ALA A 190 -16.70 -20.71 21.66
C ALA A 190 -15.48 -21.40 22.23
N LYS A 191 -15.71 -22.64 22.69
CA LYS A 191 -14.64 -23.56 23.08
C LYS A 191 -13.80 -23.90 21.84
N LEU A 192 -12.81 -23.07 21.55
CA LEU A 192 -11.77 -23.36 20.57
C LEU A 192 -11.12 -24.68 20.96
N THR A 193 -11.33 -25.71 20.14
CA THR A 193 -10.77 -27.03 20.35
C THR A 193 -9.71 -27.27 19.29
N ALA A 194 -8.44 -27.28 19.69
CA ALA A 194 -7.34 -27.59 18.79
C ALA A 194 -7.20 -29.11 18.63
N LYS A 195 -7.02 -29.58 17.38
CA LYS A 195 -6.62 -30.96 17.08
C LYS A 195 -5.14 -30.95 16.70
N PHE A 196 -4.29 -31.35 17.63
CA PHE A 196 -2.86 -31.50 17.35
C PHE A 196 -2.63 -32.78 16.56
N THR A 197 -1.93 -32.66 15.44
CA THR A 197 -1.50 -33.77 14.57
C THR A 197 0.01 -33.97 14.69
N GLU A 198 0.58 -35.00 14.05
CA GLU A 198 2.05 -35.19 14.05
C GLU A 198 2.80 -33.97 13.50
N ASP A 199 2.22 -33.27 12.53
CA ASP A 199 2.76 -32.02 11.96
C ASP A 199 2.75 -30.84 12.96
N SER A 200 1.99 -30.94 14.05
CA SER A 200 1.96 -29.91 15.11
C SER A 200 3.12 -30.06 16.11
N VAL A 201 3.97 -31.07 15.96
CA VAL A 201 5.04 -31.40 16.91
C VAL A 201 6.35 -30.73 16.50
N LEU A 202 6.75 -29.68 17.22
CA LEU A 202 8.11 -29.15 17.14
C LEU A 202 9.06 -30.02 17.98
N ARG A 203 9.86 -30.88 17.32
CA ARG A 203 10.93 -31.63 17.99
C ARG A 203 12.18 -30.76 18.10
N ILE A 204 12.48 -30.32 19.32
CA ILE A 204 13.73 -29.62 19.61
C ILE A 204 14.85 -30.66 19.73
N THR A 205 15.85 -30.58 18.87
CA THR A 205 17.07 -31.38 18.91
C THR A 205 18.27 -30.51 19.29
N PRO A 206 19.41 -31.10 19.69
CA PRO A 206 20.65 -30.34 19.92
C PRO A 206 21.15 -29.51 18.73
N LYS A 207 20.61 -29.71 17.51
CA LYS A 207 20.90 -28.88 16.33
C LYS A 207 20.08 -27.60 16.27
N ASP A 208 18.92 -27.58 16.96
CA ASP A 208 17.96 -26.47 16.97
C ASP A 208 18.23 -25.47 18.11
N ILE A 209 19.04 -25.89 19.08
CA ILE A 209 19.56 -25.06 20.16
C ILE A 209 21.00 -24.63 19.81
N GLY A 210 21.25 -23.32 19.87
CA GLY A 210 22.60 -22.77 19.75
C GLY A 210 23.53 -23.25 20.87
N PRO A 211 24.81 -22.85 20.85
CA PRO A 211 25.81 -23.29 21.82
C PRO A 211 25.34 -23.02 23.26
N THR A 212 25.14 -24.10 24.03
CA THR A 212 24.66 -24.07 25.42
C THR A 212 25.77 -23.81 26.44
N ALA A 213 27.02 -23.81 25.97
CA ALA A 213 28.20 -23.49 26.76
C ALA A 213 29.19 -22.65 25.93
N VAL A 214 29.71 -21.59 26.52
CA VAL A 214 30.76 -20.74 25.93
C VAL A 214 32.03 -20.87 26.76
N ARG A 215 33.15 -21.20 26.12
CA ARG A 215 34.46 -21.25 26.76
C ARG A 215 35.20 -19.94 26.45
N ASN A 216 35.31 -19.06 27.44
CA ASN A 216 36.04 -17.82 27.32
C ASN A 216 37.47 -17.99 27.88
N ALA A 217 38.47 -17.70 27.07
CA ALA A 217 39.90 -17.84 27.41
C ALA A 217 40.65 -16.54 27.10
N ALA A 218 40.24 -15.45 27.76
CA ALA A 218 40.78 -14.11 27.51
C ALA A 218 42.25 -13.94 27.92
N PHE A 219 42.77 -14.81 28.80
CA PHE A 219 44.16 -14.76 29.28
C PHE A 219 44.81 -16.15 29.23
N VAL A 220 46.09 -16.22 28.85
CA VAL A 220 46.85 -17.48 28.79
C VAL A 220 46.90 -18.11 30.19
N GLY A 221 46.40 -19.35 30.31
CA GLY A 221 46.31 -20.08 31.58
C GLY A 221 44.97 -19.95 32.32
N CYS A 222 44.09 -19.01 31.93
CA CYS A 222 42.79 -18.79 32.56
C CYS A 222 41.66 -19.07 31.57
N THR A 223 40.92 -20.15 31.79
CA THR A 223 39.74 -20.51 30.99
C THR A 223 38.50 -20.54 31.86
N LYS A 224 37.44 -19.82 31.46
CA LYS A 224 36.14 -19.81 32.14
C LYS A 224 35.07 -20.39 31.23
N LYS A 225 34.38 -21.43 31.70
CA LYS A 225 33.24 -22.05 31.00
C LYS A 225 31.96 -21.42 31.53
N LEU A 226 31.14 -20.87 30.63
CA LEU A 226 29.82 -20.31 30.93
C LEU A 226 28.78 -21.29 30.38
N GLU A 227 27.91 -21.81 31.22
CA GLU A 227 26.82 -22.72 30.84
C GLU A 227 25.49 -22.15 31.31
N LEU A 228 24.38 -22.53 30.67
CA LEU A 228 23.02 -22.10 31.05
C LEU A 228 22.53 -22.61 32.43
N GLY A 229 23.36 -23.30 33.20
CA GLY A 229 23.00 -23.97 34.45
C GLY A 229 23.20 -23.18 35.75
N GLU A 230 23.75 -21.96 35.73
CA GLU A 230 24.00 -21.17 36.96
C GLU A 230 22.78 -20.40 37.49
N SER A 231 21.56 -20.86 37.22
CA SER A 231 20.32 -20.24 37.73
C SER A 231 19.98 -20.61 39.19
N ALA A 232 20.81 -21.40 39.87
CA ALA A 232 20.59 -21.85 41.26
C ALA A 232 21.53 -21.19 42.30
N LEU A 233 22.21 -20.09 41.98
CA LEU A 233 23.02 -19.38 42.96
C LEU A 233 22.15 -18.49 43.85
N ARG A 234 22.26 -18.66 45.17
CA ARG A 234 21.62 -17.74 46.13
C ARG A 234 22.22 -16.35 45.94
N VAL A 235 21.39 -15.30 46.04
CA VAL A 235 21.83 -13.90 45.87
C VAL A 235 23.04 -13.55 46.74
N SER A 236 23.12 -14.10 47.96
CA SER A 236 24.26 -13.92 48.86
C SER A 236 25.58 -14.46 48.29
N GLU A 237 25.52 -15.53 47.52
CA GLU A 237 26.70 -16.13 46.90
C GLU A 237 27.15 -15.35 45.66
N VAL A 238 26.21 -14.76 44.92
CA VAL A 238 26.52 -13.83 43.83
C VAL A 238 27.25 -12.60 44.36
N VAL A 239 26.75 -12.02 45.47
CA VAL A 239 27.38 -10.85 46.14
C VAL A 239 28.79 -11.20 46.65
N TYR A 240 28.96 -12.35 47.31
CA TYR A 240 30.26 -12.79 47.80
C TYR A 240 31.29 -12.99 46.68
N ARG A 241 30.88 -13.60 45.55
CA ARG A 241 31.78 -13.82 44.40
C ARG A 241 32.16 -12.53 43.69
N LEU A 242 31.24 -11.56 43.61
CA LEU A 242 31.52 -10.22 43.08
C LEU A 242 32.51 -9.46 43.99
N ALA A 243 32.30 -9.51 45.30
CA ALA A 243 33.15 -8.82 46.28
C ALA A 243 34.57 -9.40 46.39
N ARG A 244 34.78 -10.67 45.98
CA ARG A 244 36.09 -11.33 45.99
C ARG A 244 36.98 -10.95 44.80
N HIS A 245 36.42 -10.36 43.75
CA HIS A 245 37.15 -9.93 42.55
C HIS A 245 37.44 -8.42 42.51
N PHE A 246 36.99 -7.68 43.53
CA PHE A 246 37.48 -6.36 43.90
C PHE A 246 38.36 -6.48 45.16
#